data_AF-A0A171DMN7-F1
#
_entry.id   AF-A0A171DMN7-F1
#
_cell.length_a   1.000
_cell.length_b   1.000
_cell.length_c   1.000
_cell.angle_alpha   90.00
_cell.angle_beta   90.00
_cell.angle_gamma   90.00
#
_symmetry.space_group_name_H-M   'P 1'
#
loop_
_entity.id
_entity.type
_entity.pdbx_description
1 polymer ?
#
loop_
_entity_poly.entity_id
_entity_poly.type
_entity_poly.pdbx_seq_one_letter_code
_entity_poly.pdbx_strand_id
1 'polypeptide(L)' 'MSPETSEETTAPPVRPLAPQRWRCCDCGGTGLDSLGGTCRLCDGLGFG' A
#
# COMPACT_ATOMS: atom_id res chain seq x y z
N MET A 1 12.74 -12.25 44.89
CA MET A 1 13.26 -12.00 43.53
C MET A 1 12.36 -12.71 42.54
N SER A 2 11.79 -11.97 41.58
CA SER A 2 11.26 -12.52 40.32
C SER A 2 11.72 -11.57 39.20
N PRO A 3 12.37 -12.06 38.15
CA PRO A 3 12.84 -11.23 37.05
C PRO A 3 11.67 -10.92 36.12
N GLU A 4 11.32 -9.65 35.97
CA GLU A 4 10.46 -9.21 34.88
C GLU A 4 11.30 -9.23 33.60
N THR A 5 11.13 -10.30 32.82
CA THR A 5 11.71 -10.46 31.49
C THR A 5 11.23 -9.30 30.64
N SER A 6 12.11 -8.31 30.45
CA SER A 6 11.89 -7.21 29.52
C SER A 6 11.98 -7.76 28.12
N GLU A 7 10.83 -8.02 27.51
CA GLU A 7 10.71 -8.43 26.12
C GLU A 7 11.06 -7.22 25.25
N GLU A 8 12.34 -7.10 24.91
CA GLU A 8 12.84 -6.11 23.96
C GLU A 8 12.22 -6.42 22.59
N THR A 9 11.10 -5.77 22.29
CA THR A 9 10.43 -5.81 20.98
C THR A 9 11.37 -5.19 19.96
N THR A 10 12.20 -6.02 19.35
CA THR A 10 13.00 -5.64 18.19
C THR A 10 12.05 -5.43 17.02
N ALA A 11 11.70 -4.17 16.75
CA ALA A 11 10.88 -3.82 15.60
C ALA A 11 11.58 -4.30 14.31
N PRO A 12 10.85 -4.90 13.35
CA PRO A 12 11.45 -5.36 12.11
C PRO A 12 12.02 -4.17 11.31
N PRO A 13 13.09 -4.38 10.53
CA PRO A 13 13.65 -3.32 9.71
C PRO A 13 12.61 -2.80 8.71
N VAL A 14 12.35 -1.50 8.75
CA VAL A 14 11.45 -0.82 7.80
C VAL A 14 12.08 -0.89 6.41
N ARG A 15 11.61 -1.82 5.58
CA ARG A 15 11.98 -1.85 4.16
C ARG A 15 11.36 -0.61 3.50
N PRO A 16 12.09 0.10 2.63
CA PRO A 16 11.48 1.15 1.83
C PRO A 16 10.32 0.53 1.05
N LEU A 17 9.10 1.01 1.27
CA LEU A 17 7.95 0.60 0.49
C LEU A 17 8.20 1.08 -0.95
N ALA A 18 8.62 0.17 -1.83
CA ALA A 18 8.65 0.46 -3.25
C ALA A 18 7.25 0.91 -3.65
N PRO A 19 7.11 2.02 -4.40
CA PRO A 19 5.81 2.51 -4.80
C PRO A 19 5.04 1.42 -5.53
N GLN A 20 3.87 1.06 -5.01
CA GLN A 20 3.02 0.04 -5.60
C GLN A 20 2.31 0.65 -6.80
N ARG A 21 2.88 0.40 -7.98
CA ARG A 21 2.25 0.80 -9.24
C ARG A 21 1.01 -0.05 -9.47
N TRP A 22 -0.12 0.58 -9.73
CA TRP A 22 -1.35 -0.11 -10.07
C TRP A 22 -1.81 0.29 -11.47
N ARG A 23 -2.62 -0.59 -12.07
CA ARG A 23 -3.26 -0.37 -13.35
C ARG A 23 -4.76 -0.59 -13.19
N CYS A 24 -5.56 0.35 -13.66
CA CYS A 24 -7.01 0.25 -13.71
C CYS A 24 -7.41 -0.88 -14.67
N CYS A 25 -8.26 -1.78 -14.20
CA CYS A 25 -8.75 -2.90 -15.00
C CYS A 25 -9.68 -2.43 -16.13
N ASP A 26 -10.35 -1.29 -15.96
CA ASP A 26 -11.40 -0.85 -16.87
C ASP A 26 -10.86 0.01 -18.02
N CYS A 27 -10.08 1.06 -17.74
CA CYS A 27 -9.52 1.94 -18.76
C CYS A 27 -8.02 1.75 -19.02
N GLY A 28 -7.34 0.92 -18.22
CA GLY A 28 -5.89 0.72 -18.32
C GLY A 28 -5.03 1.84 -17.75
N GLY A 29 -5.62 2.88 -17.13
CA GLY A 29 -4.91 3.97 -16.47
C GLY A 29 -3.94 3.49 -15.37
N THR A 30 -2.87 4.21 -15.10
CA THR A 30 -1.83 3.80 -14.13
C THR A 30 -1.65 4.83 -13.01
N GLY A 31 -1.20 4.38 -11.84
CA GLY A 31 -0.93 5.25 -10.69
C GLY A 31 0.17 4.70 -9.78
N LEU A 32 0.75 5.57 -8.94
CA LEU A 32 1.86 5.25 -8.03
C LEU A 32 1.40 4.72 -6.67
N ASP A 33 0.10 4.88 -6.38
CA ASP A 33 -0.53 4.52 -5.12
C ASP A 33 -1.88 3.86 -5.38
N SER A 34 -2.01 2.58 -5.04
CA SER A 34 -3.31 1.92 -5.02
C SER A 34 -4.07 2.34 -3.76
N LEU A 35 -4.43 3.63 -3.64
CA LEU A 35 -5.14 4.22 -2.49
C LEU A 35 -6.53 3.60 -2.21
N GLY A 36 -6.84 2.45 -2.80
CA GLY A 36 -8.12 1.74 -2.67
C GLY A 36 -9.31 2.52 -3.23
N GLY A 37 -9.04 3.65 -3.91
CA GLY A 37 -10.05 4.54 -4.46
C GLY A 37 -10.39 4.21 -5.90
N THR A 38 -11.52 4.76 -6.32
CA THR A 38 -11.96 4.79 -7.71
C THR A 38 -10.86 5.34 -8.63
N CYS A 39 -10.66 4.71 -9.79
CA CYS A 39 -9.69 5.21 -10.76
C CYS A 39 -10.03 6.63 -11.18
N ARG A 40 -9.17 7.61 -10.85
CA ARG A 40 -9.37 9.03 -11.19
C ARG A 40 -9.35 9.32 -12.69
N LEU A 41 -8.88 8.38 -13.50
CA LEU A 41 -8.76 8.58 -14.94
C LEU A 41 -10.10 8.34 -15.66
N CYS A 42 -10.87 7.36 -15.20
CA CYS A 42 -12.19 7.04 -15.75
C CYS A 42 -13.32 7.23 -14.73
N ASP A 43 -13.01 7.74 -13.53
CA ASP A 43 -13.88 7.76 -12.35
C ASP A 43 -14.58 6.42 -12.07
N GLY A 44 -13.90 5.31 -12.40
CA GLY A 44 -14.45 3.95 -12.27
C GLY A 44 -15.55 3.63 -13.26
N LEU A 45 -15.78 4.49 -14.26
CA LEU A 45 -16.78 4.30 -15.32
C LEU A 45 -16.23 3.47 -16.49
N GLY A 46 -14.91 3.29 -16.57
CA GLY A 46 -14.26 2.47 -17.58
C GLY A 46 -14.19 3.06 -19.00
N PHE A 47 -14.68 4.29 -19.21
CA PHE A 47 -14.53 5.00 -20.47
C PHE A 47 -13.26 5.85 -20.41
N GLY A 48 -12.25 5.48 -21.21
CA GLY A 48 -10.97 6.20 -21.37
C GLY A 48 -10.67 6.45 -22.83
#